data_AF-A0A1T4LRU4-F1
#
_entry.id   AF-A0A1T4LRU4-F1
#
_cell.length_a   1.000
_cell.length_b   1.000
_cell.length_c   1.000
_cell.angle_alpha   90.00
_cell.angle_beta   90.00
_cell.angle_gamma   90.00
#
_symmetry.space_group_name_H-M   'P 1'
#
loop_
_entity.id
_entity.type
_entity.pdbx_description
1 polymer ?
#
loop_
_entity_poly.entity_id
_entity_poly.type
_entity_poly.pdbx_seq_one_letter_code
_entity_poly.pdbx_strand_id
1 'polypeptide(L)'
;MFRTTFKLLFVLTLLTATVSAVHALTVGGPHATMGFKCADCHKTDAPQAGPTNEACLACHESYEKLAQKTKPKKINPADKESHANPHESHMGPINCTDCHRTHKPSELVCGQCHTFDFVPK
;
A
#
# COMPACT_ATOMS: atom_id res chain seq x y z
N MET A 1 51.78 -50.40 -29.40
CA MET A 1 51.52 -49.00 -29.82
C MET A 1 50.18 -49.06 -30.57
N PHE A 2 49.05 -48.57 -30.09
CA PHE A 2 48.72 -47.20 -29.72
C PHE A 2 47.71 -47.16 -28.56
N ARG A 3 47.87 -46.13 -27.73
CA ARG A 3 47.06 -45.83 -26.55
C ARG A 3 45.88 -44.97 -27.01
N THR A 4 44.65 -45.33 -26.69
CA THR A 4 43.51 -44.40 -26.75
C THR A 4 42.78 -44.41 -25.42
N THR A 5 43.14 -43.43 -24.62
CA THR A 5 42.54 -43.04 -23.34
C THR A 5 41.05 -42.74 -23.52
N PHE A 6 40.20 -43.54 -22.87
CA PHE A 6 38.78 -43.25 -22.71
C PHE A 6 38.63 -42.07 -21.74
N LYS A 7 38.49 -40.86 -22.28
CA LYS A 7 38.25 -39.66 -21.48
C LYS A 7 36.83 -39.76 -20.88
N LEU A 8 36.76 -39.92 -19.56
CA LEU A 8 35.54 -39.64 -18.78
C LEU A 8 35.11 -38.20 -19.08
N LEU A 9 34.06 -38.03 -19.88
CA LEU A 9 33.30 -36.80 -19.95
C LEU A 9 32.29 -36.81 -18.80
N PHE A 10 32.72 -36.28 -17.66
CA PHE A 10 31.84 -35.96 -16.55
C PHE A 10 31.02 -34.72 -16.97
N VAL A 11 29.84 -34.94 -17.54
CA VAL A 11 28.88 -33.86 -17.84
C VAL A 11 28.27 -33.40 -16.52
N LEU A 12 28.88 -32.38 -15.91
CA LEU A 12 28.35 -31.68 -14.75
C LEU A 12 27.17 -30.82 -15.22
N THR A 13 25.97 -31.38 -15.25
CA THR A 13 24.72 -30.63 -15.42
C THR A 13 24.54 -29.70 -14.22
N LEU A 14 24.91 -28.43 -14.39
CA LEU A 14 24.69 -27.37 -13.41
C LEU A 14 23.19 -27.08 -13.35
N LEU A 15 22.50 -27.71 -12.39
CA LEU A 15 21.10 -27.44 -12.09
C LEU A 15 21.02 -26.08 -11.39
N THR A 16 20.90 -24.99 -12.16
CA THR A 16 20.68 -23.65 -11.60
C THR A 16 19.28 -23.59 -11.00
N ALA A 17 19.18 -23.81 -9.69
CA ALA A 17 17.96 -23.54 -8.93
C ALA A 17 17.70 -22.03 -8.97
N THR A 18 16.70 -21.62 -9.74
CA THR A 18 16.20 -20.24 -9.71
C THR A 18 15.49 -20.03 -8.38
N VAL A 19 16.17 -19.41 -7.42
CA VAL A 19 15.54 -18.93 -6.20
C VAL A 19 14.69 -17.71 -6.58
N SER A 20 13.38 -17.89 -6.65
CA SER A 20 12.46 -16.76 -6.75
C SER A 20 12.56 -15.95 -5.46
N ALA A 21 13.19 -14.78 -5.53
CA ALA A 21 13.16 -13.82 -4.43
C ALA A 21 11.71 -13.36 -4.22
N VAL A 22 11.10 -13.83 -3.13
CA VAL A 22 9.83 -13.28 -2.64
C VAL A 22 10.11 -11.83 -2.28
N HIS A 23 9.67 -10.89 -3.10
CA HIS A 23 9.75 -9.47 -2.79
C HIS A 23 8.82 -9.20 -1.60
N ALA A 24 9.40 -9.04 -0.41
CA ALA A 24 8.67 -8.54 0.73
C ALA A 24 8.16 -7.12 0.41
N LEU A 25 6.87 -6.89 0.63
CA LEU A 25 6.27 -5.58 0.44
C LEU A 25 6.87 -4.60 1.47
N THR A 26 7.30 -3.43 1.01
CA THR A 26 7.91 -2.41 1.85
C THR A 26 6.88 -1.37 2.30
N VAL A 27 7.09 -0.77 3.47
CA VAL A 27 6.29 0.36 3.94
C VAL A 27 6.75 1.64 3.21
N GLY A 28 5.83 2.30 2.53
CA GLY A 28 6.03 3.53 1.75
C GLY A 28 5.29 4.74 2.33
N GLY A 29 5.29 5.84 1.57
CA GLY A 29 4.61 7.08 1.93
C GLY A 29 5.14 7.71 3.23
N PRO A 30 4.31 8.50 3.93
CA PRO A 30 4.70 9.16 5.18
C PRO A 30 5.12 8.20 6.31
N HIS A 31 4.69 6.94 6.25
CA HIS A 31 5.04 5.92 7.25
C HIS A 31 6.40 5.24 6.99
N ALA A 32 7.01 5.42 5.82
CA ALA A 32 8.24 4.72 5.41
C ALA A 32 9.42 4.91 6.38
N THR A 33 9.52 6.07 7.02
CA THR A 33 10.63 6.41 7.91
C THR A 33 10.33 6.14 9.40
N MET A 34 9.19 5.54 9.72
CA MET A 34 8.75 5.33 11.11
C MET A 34 9.22 3.99 11.70
N GLY A 35 9.84 3.12 10.90
CA GLY A 35 10.36 1.83 11.37
C GLY A 35 9.28 0.82 11.75
N PHE A 36 8.08 0.96 11.19
CA PHE A 36 6.98 0.04 11.47
C PHE A 36 7.26 -1.36 10.96
N LYS A 37 6.85 -2.34 11.78
CA LYS A 37 6.79 -3.75 11.47
C LYS A 37 5.44 -4.10 10.85
N CYS A 38 5.37 -5.25 10.20
CA CYS A 38 4.13 -5.75 9.62
C CYS A 38 3.01 -5.83 10.70
N ALA A 39 3.36 -6.28 11.92
CA ALA A 39 2.41 -6.42 13.01
C ALA A 39 1.79 -5.10 13.50
N ASP A 40 2.44 -3.95 13.28
CA ASP A 40 1.93 -2.66 13.74
C ASP A 40 0.64 -2.25 13.03
N CYS A 41 0.44 -2.70 11.78
CA CYS A 41 -0.80 -2.51 11.03
C CYS A 41 -1.62 -3.80 10.92
N HIS A 42 -0.96 -4.93 10.68
CA HIS A 42 -1.62 -6.19 10.35
C HIS A 42 -1.89 -7.10 11.56
N LYS A 43 -1.42 -6.75 12.76
CA LYS A 43 -1.50 -7.56 13.99
C LYS A 43 -0.70 -8.87 13.94
N THR A 44 0.05 -9.12 12.87
CA THR A 44 0.94 -10.28 12.68
C THR A 44 2.10 -9.92 11.76
N ASP A 45 3.22 -10.63 11.92
CA ASP A 45 4.41 -10.46 11.07
C ASP A 45 4.31 -11.16 9.71
N ALA A 46 3.33 -12.04 9.52
CA ALA A 46 3.09 -12.78 8.27
C ALA A 46 1.67 -12.54 7.72
N PRO A 47 1.32 -11.30 7.33
CA PRO A 47 -0.04 -10.98 6.89
C PRO A 47 -0.43 -11.68 5.59
N GLN A 48 -1.69 -12.11 5.52
CA GLN A 48 -2.31 -12.65 4.30
C GLN A 48 -3.38 -11.71 3.72
N ALA A 49 -3.71 -10.64 4.45
CA ALA A 49 -4.72 -9.65 4.09
C ALA A 49 -4.27 -8.25 4.56
N GLY A 50 -4.94 -7.22 4.03
CA GLY A 50 -4.74 -5.83 4.44
C GLY A 50 -5.10 -5.60 5.92
N PRO A 51 -4.59 -4.52 6.52
CA PRO A 51 -4.93 -4.14 7.89
C PRO A 51 -6.40 -3.72 7.98
N THR A 52 -6.95 -3.74 9.20
CA THR A 52 -8.31 -3.26 9.47
C THR A 52 -8.30 -1.74 9.73
N ASN A 53 -9.44 -1.06 9.56
CA ASN A 53 -9.53 0.38 9.84
C ASN A 53 -9.18 0.69 11.31
N GLU A 54 -9.47 -0.21 12.25
CA GLU A 54 -9.11 -0.03 13.67
C GLU A 54 -7.60 0.12 13.86
N ALA A 55 -6.77 -0.57 13.06
CA ALA A 55 -5.32 -0.43 13.12
C ALA A 55 -4.87 0.97 12.69
N CYS A 56 -5.52 1.54 11.68
CA CYS A 56 -5.26 2.92 11.25
C CYS A 56 -5.73 3.92 12.33
N LEU A 57 -6.95 3.73 12.82
CA LEU A 57 -7.60 4.62 13.77
C LEU A 57 -6.95 4.59 15.17
N ALA A 58 -6.19 3.55 15.51
CA ALA A 58 -5.38 3.52 16.73
C ALA A 58 -4.40 4.72 16.83
N CYS A 59 -3.94 5.26 15.70
CA CYS A 59 -3.10 6.47 15.66
C CYS A 59 -3.79 7.67 14.99
N HIS A 60 -4.74 7.40 14.07
CA HIS A 60 -5.46 8.43 13.31
C HIS A 60 -6.79 8.86 13.93
N GLU A 61 -7.09 8.39 15.15
CA GLU A 61 -8.27 8.71 15.96
C GLU A 61 -9.59 8.15 15.39
N SER A 62 -10.42 8.98 14.77
CA SER A 62 -11.75 8.60 14.28
C SER A 62 -12.05 9.29 12.95
N TYR A 63 -13.04 8.79 12.21
CA TYR A 63 -13.48 9.45 10.96
C TYR A 63 -13.95 10.88 11.21
N GLU A 64 -14.61 11.17 12.33
CA GLU A 64 -15.05 12.53 12.68
C GLU A 64 -13.85 13.46 12.91
N LYS A 65 -12.80 12.97 13.59
CA LYS A 65 -11.56 13.75 13.79
C LYS A 65 -10.81 13.96 12.48
N LEU A 66 -10.75 12.95 11.62
CA LEU A 66 -10.15 13.05 10.30
C LEU A 66 -10.91 14.02 9.40
N ALA A 67 -12.25 13.94 9.39
CA ALA A 67 -13.13 14.86 8.71
C ALA A 67 -12.89 16.29 9.15
N GLN A 68 -12.79 16.54 10.46
CA GLN A 68 -12.45 17.87 11.00
C GLN A 68 -11.10 18.39 10.50
N LYS A 69 -10.06 17.53 10.51
CA LYS A 69 -8.71 17.88 10.04
C LYS A 69 -8.63 18.12 8.53
N THR A 70 -9.56 17.54 7.77
CA THR A 70 -9.58 17.62 6.30
C THR A 70 -10.72 18.46 5.75
N LYS A 71 -11.37 19.26 6.60
CA LYS A 71 -12.36 20.24 6.16
C LYS A 71 -11.76 21.16 5.08
N PRO A 72 -12.46 21.37 3.95
CA PRO A 72 -12.01 22.27 2.91
C PRO A 72 -11.87 23.68 3.48
N LYS A 73 -10.68 24.28 3.27
CA LYS A 73 -10.35 25.62 3.81
C LYS A 73 -10.99 26.76 3.02
N LYS A 74 -11.39 26.49 1.78
CA LYS A 74 -12.00 27.46 0.87
C LYS A 74 -13.20 26.80 0.22
N ILE A 75 -14.37 27.40 0.40
CA ILE A 75 -15.60 27.00 -0.29
C ILE A 75 -15.85 28.02 -1.38
N ASN A 76 -16.08 27.54 -2.60
CA ASN A 76 -16.47 28.34 -3.74
C ASN A 76 -17.91 27.97 -4.11
N PRO A 77 -18.90 28.87 -3.90
CA PRO A 77 -20.30 28.58 -4.23
C PRO A 77 -20.56 28.23 -5.71
N ALA A 78 -19.68 28.64 -6.62
CA ALA A 78 -19.77 28.31 -8.04
C ALA A 78 -19.23 26.91 -8.36
N ASP A 79 -18.45 26.32 -7.46
CA ASP A 79 -17.88 24.98 -7.60
C ASP A 79 -18.53 24.03 -6.59
N LYS A 80 -19.37 23.13 -7.12
CA LYS A 80 -20.08 22.13 -6.32
C LYS A 80 -19.13 21.14 -5.64
N GLU A 81 -17.88 21.03 -6.03
CA GLU A 81 -16.92 20.11 -5.44
C GLU A 81 -16.04 20.78 -4.37
N SER A 82 -16.09 22.11 -4.24
CA SER A 82 -15.30 22.87 -3.28
C SER A 82 -15.60 22.57 -1.80
N HIS A 83 -16.73 21.91 -1.51
CA HIS A 83 -17.10 21.44 -0.18
C HIS A 83 -16.71 19.98 0.10
N ALA A 84 -16.04 19.31 -0.83
CA ALA A 84 -15.67 17.91 -0.69
C ALA A 84 -14.72 17.69 0.50
N ASN A 85 -14.99 16.61 1.23
CA ASN A 85 -14.16 16.12 2.32
C ASN A 85 -13.94 14.61 2.11
N PRO A 86 -12.69 14.14 1.88
CA PRO A 86 -12.44 12.73 1.59
C PRO A 86 -12.75 11.80 2.77
N HIS A 87 -12.86 12.33 4.00
CA HIS A 87 -13.17 11.55 5.20
C HIS A 87 -14.61 11.76 5.70
N GLU A 88 -15.43 12.51 4.97
CA GLU A 88 -16.85 12.77 5.25
C GLU A 88 -17.59 12.90 3.92
N SER A 89 -18.01 11.76 3.37
CA SER A 89 -18.61 11.68 2.03
C SER A 89 -19.99 11.01 2.05
N HIS A 90 -20.70 11.10 0.94
CA HIS A 90 -21.98 10.41 0.74
C HIS A 90 -21.86 8.88 0.72
N MET A 91 -20.65 8.32 0.65
CA MET A 91 -20.41 6.88 0.75
C MET A 91 -20.34 6.41 2.22
N GLY A 92 -20.37 7.34 3.18
CA GLY A 92 -20.12 7.04 4.59
C GLY A 92 -18.66 6.67 4.86
N PRO A 93 -18.38 5.93 5.96
CA PRO A 93 -17.05 5.43 6.26
C PRO A 93 -16.57 4.40 5.23
N ILE A 94 -15.54 4.74 4.46
CA ILE A 94 -14.88 3.86 3.47
C ILE A 94 -13.61 3.28 4.09
N ASN A 95 -13.17 2.07 3.70
CA ASN A 95 -11.92 1.52 4.21
C ASN A 95 -10.73 2.41 3.91
N CYS A 96 -9.87 2.61 4.92
CA CYS A 96 -8.71 3.50 4.79
C CYS A 96 -7.81 3.10 3.62
N THR A 97 -7.65 1.79 3.41
CA THR A 97 -6.78 1.18 2.40
C THR A 97 -7.31 1.24 0.97
N ASP A 98 -8.58 1.59 0.79
CA ASP A 98 -9.14 1.81 -0.55
C ASP A 98 -8.46 3.01 -1.22
N CYS A 99 -8.11 4.03 -0.42
CA CYS A 99 -7.35 5.19 -0.87
C CYS A 99 -5.87 5.18 -0.45
N HIS A 100 -5.59 4.95 0.83
CA HIS A 100 -4.26 5.07 1.43
C HIS A 100 -3.50 3.75 1.36
N ARG A 101 -2.49 3.68 0.49
CA ARG A 101 -1.75 2.45 0.24
C ARG A 101 -0.32 2.61 0.69
N THR A 102 0.10 1.71 1.59
CA THR A 102 1.44 1.75 2.17
C THR A 102 2.44 0.91 1.37
N HIS A 103 2.00 -0.08 0.60
CA HIS A 103 2.88 -0.98 -0.16
C HIS A 103 2.96 -0.66 -1.67
N LYS A 104 2.22 0.36 -2.13
CA LYS A 104 2.14 0.83 -3.51
C LYS A 104 1.58 2.25 -3.52
N PRO A 105 1.60 2.99 -4.64
CA PRO A 105 1.01 4.33 -4.69
C PRO A 105 -0.45 4.36 -4.24
N SER A 106 -0.80 5.40 -3.49
CA SER A 106 -2.17 5.73 -3.08
C SER A 106 -3.02 6.15 -4.29
N GLU A 107 -4.33 5.92 -4.21
CA GLU A 107 -5.29 6.27 -5.27
C GLU A 107 -6.48 6.99 -4.65
N LEU A 108 -7.09 7.91 -5.38
CA LEU A 108 -8.32 8.56 -4.91
C LEU A 108 -9.53 7.85 -5.49
N VAL A 109 -10.24 7.05 -4.68
CA VAL A 109 -11.44 6.33 -5.17
C VAL A 109 -12.54 7.28 -5.62
N CYS A 110 -12.64 8.46 -4.99
CA CYS A 110 -13.60 9.49 -5.38
C CYS A 110 -13.33 10.00 -6.81
N GLY A 111 -12.08 9.92 -7.27
CA GLY A 111 -11.64 10.28 -8.61
C GLY A 111 -12.21 9.40 -9.73
N GLN A 112 -12.90 8.31 -9.38
CA GLN A 112 -13.64 7.48 -10.34
C GLN A 112 -14.91 8.17 -10.87
N CYS A 113 -15.49 9.09 -10.08
CA CYS A 113 -16.73 9.79 -10.41
C CYS A 113 -16.56 11.32 -10.43
N HIS A 114 -15.63 11.84 -9.63
CA HIS A 114 -15.39 13.27 -9.43
C HIS A 114 -14.00 13.67 -9.92
N THR A 115 -13.79 14.98 -10.14
CA THR A 115 -12.48 15.49 -10.54
C THR A 115 -11.93 16.39 -9.45
N PHE A 116 -11.15 15.81 -8.55
CA PHE A 116 -10.54 16.53 -7.44
C PHE A 116 -9.05 16.74 -7.64
N ASP A 117 -8.54 17.87 -7.14
CA ASP A 117 -7.12 18.20 -7.15
C ASP A 117 -6.36 17.70 -5.90
N PHE A 118 -7.06 17.20 -4.89
CA PHE A 118 -6.42 16.67 -3.68
C PHE A 118 -5.99 15.21 -3.86
N VAL A 119 -4.83 14.87 -3.29
CA VAL A 119 -4.27 13.51 -3.31
C VAL A 119 -4.29 12.89 -1.91
N PRO A 120 -4.56 11.58 -1.77
CA PRO A 120 -4.37 10.90 -0.49
C PRO A 120 -2.92 10.99 -0.07
N LYS A 121 -2.70 11.31 1.20
CA LYS A 121 -1.36 11.38 1.80
C LYS A 121 -0.82 10.00 2.16
#